data_AF-A0A526YI12-F1
#
_entry.id   AF-A0A526YI12-F1
#
_cell.length_a   1.000
_cell.length_b   1.000
_cell.length_c   1.000
_cell.angle_alpha   90.00
_cell.angle_beta   90.00
_cell.angle_gamma   90.00
#
_symmetry.space_group_name_H-M   'P 1'
#
loop_
_entity.id
_entity.type
_entity.pdbx_description
1 polymer ?
#
loop_
_entity_poly.entity_id
_entity_poly.type
_entity_poly.pdbx_seq_one_letter_code
_entity_poly.pdbx_strand_id
1 'polypeptide(L)'
;ALLAYTRMAKYLARLDAGAARVDLDGKPAGEVSDADAATAKALLSARKDKQETKQTPEPRAEPEAPPKPKPKQTTVFKAKNTADSPTGIVVETKRRRSFRRPMA
;
A
#
# COMPACT_ATOMS: atom_id res chain seq x y z
N ALA A 1 -9.04 -17.63 3.92
CA ALA A 1 -7.58 -17.77 3.95
C ALA A 1 -6.99 -18.12 2.58
N LEU A 2 -7.38 -19.26 1.97
CA LEU A 2 -6.81 -19.73 0.69
C LEU A 2 -6.85 -18.70 -0.44
N LEU A 3 -7.99 -18.04 -0.66
CA LEU A 3 -8.13 -17.01 -1.69
C LEU A 3 -7.17 -15.83 -1.51
N ALA A 4 -6.86 -15.46 -0.28
CA ALA A 4 -5.90 -14.39 -0.02
C ALA A 4 -4.49 -14.83 -0.42
N TYR A 5 -4.14 -16.08 -0.10
CA TYR A 5 -2.84 -16.67 -0.43
C TYR A 5 -2.63 -16.82 -1.93
N THR A 6 -3.59 -17.39 -2.66
CA THR A 6 -3.47 -17.57 -4.13
C THR A 6 -3.44 -16.26 -4.88
N ARG A 7 -3.99 -15.19 -4.29
CA ARG A 7 -3.88 -13.83 -4.79
C ARG A 7 -2.56 -13.16 -4.42
N MET A 8 -1.65 -13.72 -3.63
CA MET A 8 -0.39 -13.04 -3.32
C MET A 8 0.53 -12.99 -4.55
N ALA A 9 1.29 -11.90 -4.70
CA ALA A 9 2.24 -11.76 -5.81
C ALA A 9 3.28 -12.90 -5.81
N LYS A 10 3.71 -13.34 -4.61
CA LYS A 10 4.63 -14.47 -4.43
C LYS A 10 4.09 -15.78 -5.01
N TYR A 11 2.80 -16.05 -4.85
CA TYR A 11 2.17 -17.25 -5.40
C TYR A 11 2.04 -17.15 -6.92
N LEU A 12 1.52 -16.03 -7.43
CA LEU A 12 1.36 -15.79 -8.87
C LEU A 12 2.71 -15.85 -9.63
N ALA A 13 3.79 -15.35 -9.04
CA ALA A 13 5.12 -15.38 -9.63
C ALA A 13 5.73 -16.79 -9.75
N ARG A 14 5.14 -17.80 -9.10
CA ARG A 14 5.58 -19.21 -9.17
C ARG A 14 4.74 -20.06 -10.12
N LEU A 15 3.68 -19.49 -10.71
CA LEU A 15 2.82 -20.18 -11.68
C LEU A 15 3.41 -20.06 -13.09
N ASP A 16 4.44 -20.87 -13.34
CA ASP A 16 5.03 -21.02 -14.67
C ASP A 16 4.37 -22.17 -15.43
N ALA A 17 4.30 -22.05 -16.75
CA ALA A 17 3.77 -23.10 -17.61
C ALA A 17 4.61 -24.39 -17.48
N GLY A 18 3.95 -25.54 -17.40
CA GLY A 18 4.60 -26.84 -17.21
C GLY A 18 5.14 -27.07 -15.80
N ALA A 19 4.92 -26.15 -14.85
CA ALA A 19 5.31 -26.38 -13.47
C ALA A 19 4.48 -27.52 -12.86
N ALA A 20 5.15 -28.54 -12.31
CA ALA A 20 4.49 -29.65 -11.64
C ALA A 20 3.73 -29.15 -10.39
N ARG A 21 2.44 -29.48 -10.32
CA ARG A 21 1.63 -29.31 -9.12
C ARG A 21 1.83 -30.51 -8.23
N VAL A 22 1.97 -30.27 -6.95
CA VAL A 22 2.12 -31.31 -5.93
C VAL A 22 0.89 -31.24 -5.04
N ASP A 23 0.28 -32.39 -4.77
CA ASP A 23 -0.84 -32.49 -3.84
C ASP A 23 -0.37 -32.39 -2.38
N LEU A 24 -1.32 -32.55 -1.45
CA LEU A 24 -1.04 -32.49 -0.01
C LEU A 24 -0.25 -33.70 0.49
N ASP A 25 -0.30 -34.82 -0.23
CA ASP A 25 0.42 -36.06 0.08
C ASP A 25 1.81 -36.11 -0.58
N GLY A 26 2.21 -35.05 -1.29
CA GLY A 26 3.49 -34.94 -1.98
C GLY A 26 3.55 -35.65 -3.34
N LYS A 27 2.42 -36.07 -3.90
CA LYS A 27 2.34 -36.70 -5.22
C LYS A 27 2.12 -35.66 -6.32
N PRO A 28 2.65 -35.90 -7.54
CA PRO A 28 2.38 -35.02 -8.67
C PRO A 28 0.89 -35.06 -9.04
N ALA A 29 0.27 -33.88 -9.10
CA ALA A 29 -1.14 -33.66 -9.35
C ALA A 29 -1.37 -32.90 -10.68
N GLY A 30 -0.54 -33.22 -11.68
CA GLY A 30 -0.55 -32.58 -12.99
C GLY A 30 0.33 -31.33 -13.06
N GLU A 31 0.14 -30.54 -14.11
CA GLU A 31 0.98 -29.39 -14.43
C GLU A 31 0.15 -28.11 -14.56
N VAL A 32 0.82 -26.97 -14.41
CA VAL A 32 0.21 -25.66 -14.69
C VAL A 32 0.08 -25.48 -16.21
N SER A 33 -1.14 -25.30 -16.69
CA SER A 33 -1.43 -25.02 -18.10
C SER A 33 -0.88 -23.64 -18.52
N ASP A 34 -0.56 -23.48 -19.81
CA ASP A 34 -0.16 -22.20 -20.40
C ASP A 34 -1.17 -21.07 -20.15
N ALA A 35 -2.47 -21.40 -20.20
CA ALA A 35 -3.55 -20.44 -19.95
C ALA A 35 -3.53 -19.92 -18.51
N ASP A 36 -3.26 -20.79 -17.54
CA ASP A 36 -3.16 -20.44 -16.13
C ASP A 36 -1.94 -19.54 -15.89
N ALA A 37 -0.80 -19.88 -16.49
CA ALA A 37 0.43 -19.11 -16.39
C ALA A 37 0.28 -17.70 -17.01
N ALA A 38 -0.37 -17.60 -18.17
CA ALA A 38 -0.67 -16.30 -18.80
C ALA A 38 -1.56 -15.43 -17.92
N THR A 39 -2.61 -16.01 -17.34
CA THR A 39 -3.52 -15.32 -16.42
C THR A 39 -2.78 -14.83 -15.17
N ALA A 40 -1.91 -15.67 -14.59
CA ALA A 40 -1.10 -15.29 -13.43
C ALA A 40 -0.15 -14.13 -13.73
N LYS A 41 0.52 -14.15 -14.90
CA LYS A 41 1.39 -13.06 -15.37
C LYS A 41 0.62 -11.76 -15.59
N ALA A 42 -0.57 -11.81 -16.20
CA ALA A 42 -1.43 -10.65 -16.39
C ALA A 42 -1.90 -10.03 -15.06
N LEU A 43 -2.23 -10.87 -14.06
CA LEU A 43 -2.59 -10.39 -12.72
C LEU A 43 -1.41 -9.75 -11.99
N LEU A 44 -0.19 -10.21 -12.26
CA LEU A 44 1.03 -9.65 -11.67
C LEU A 44 1.38 -8.30 -12.31
N SER A 45 1.31 -8.18 -13.64
CA SER A 45 1.55 -6.90 -14.33
C SER A 45 0.53 -5.84 -13.91
N ALA A 46 -0.76 -6.16 -13.92
CA ALA A 46 -1.83 -5.24 -13.52
C ALA A 46 -1.70 -4.71 -12.08
N ARG A 47 -0.89 -5.36 -11.23
CA ARG A 47 -0.56 -4.87 -9.89
C ARG A 47 0.64 -3.94 -9.87
N LYS A 48 1.66 -4.20 -10.70
CA LYS A 48 2.81 -3.31 -10.84
C LYS A 48 2.38 -1.96 -11.38
N ASP A 49 1.53 -1.95 -12.40
CA ASP A 49 0.99 -0.72 -13.00
C ASP A 49 0.25 0.14 -11.95
N LYS A 50 -0.47 -0.48 -11.01
CA LYS A 50 -1.15 0.19 -9.89
C LYS A 50 -0.23 0.69 -8.78
N GLN A 51 0.99 0.17 -8.70
CA GLN A 51 1.99 0.65 -7.74
C GLN A 51 2.84 1.77 -8.33
N GLU A 52 3.21 1.67 -9.61
CA GLU A 52 3.94 2.72 -10.33
C GLU A 52 3.12 4.01 -10.39
N THR A 53 1.82 3.92 -10.64
CA THR A 53 0.89 5.06 -10.58
C THR A 53 0.79 5.74 -9.21
N LYS A 54 1.24 5.10 -8.13
CA LYS A 54 1.31 5.70 -6.78
C LYS A 54 2.71 6.21 -6.42
N GLN A 55 3.73 5.86 -7.21
CA GLN A 55 5.13 6.16 -6.96
C GLN A 55 5.73 7.19 -7.91
N THR A 56 4.92 7.92 -8.68
CA THR A 56 5.41 9.09 -9.44
C THR A 56 5.20 10.38 -8.63
N PRO A 57 6.14 10.79 -7.74
CA PRO A 57 6.32 12.20 -7.48
C PRO A 57 7.01 12.82 -8.70
N GLU A 58 6.46 13.91 -9.23
CA GLU A 58 7.12 14.73 -10.24
C GLU A 58 8.54 15.10 -9.77
N PRO A 59 9.57 15.00 -10.63
CA PRO A 59 10.87 15.60 -10.33
C PRO A 59 10.71 17.12 -10.41
N ARG A 60 10.41 17.74 -9.26
CA ARG A 60 10.48 19.19 -9.10
C ARG A 60 11.94 19.60 -9.33
N ALA A 61 12.17 20.25 -10.46
CA ALA A 61 13.46 20.81 -10.86
C ALA A 61 14.13 21.60 -9.72
N GLU A 62 15.45 21.43 -9.62
CA GLU A 62 16.35 22.24 -8.79
C GLU A 62 16.15 23.75 -9.03
N PRO A 63 16.23 24.53 -7.95
CA PRO A 63 17.08 25.72 -8.01
C PRO A 63 18.19 25.66 -6.94
N GLU A 64 19.42 25.92 -7.38
CA GLU A 64 20.63 26.08 -6.57
C GLU A 64 20.43 27.01 -5.36
N ALA A 65 21.16 26.68 -4.28
CA ALA A 65 21.09 27.24 -2.93
C ALA A 65 21.63 28.70 -2.77
N PRO A 66 21.52 29.32 -1.58
CA PRO A 66 22.62 29.22 -0.59
C PRO A 66 22.18 29.09 0.91
N PRO A 67 23.11 28.86 1.87
CA PRO A 67 22.82 28.15 3.12
C PRO A 67 22.69 28.99 4.43
N LYS A 68 21.87 28.46 5.36
CA LYS A 68 21.90 28.52 6.87
C LYS A 68 21.62 29.88 7.56
N PRO A 69 20.96 29.91 8.75
CA PRO A 69 21.57 29.50 10.02
C PRO A 69 20.71 28.63 10.95
N LYS A 70 21.39 27.86 11.82
CA LYS A 70 20.83 26.92 12.81
C LYS A 70 20.08 27.65 13.94
N PRO A 71 18.93 27.16 14.42
CA PRO A 71 18.44 27.55 15.74
C PRO A 71 19.19 26.79 16.84
N LYS A 72 19.63 27.56 17.83
CA LYS A 72 20.42 27.16 19.00
C LYS A 72 19.65 26.16 19.86
N GLN A 73 20.34 25.11 20.32
CA GLN A 73 19.87 24.27 21.43
C GLN A 73 19.56 25.16 22.62
N THR A 74 18.32 25.13 23.09
CA THR A 74 17.92 25.76 24.36
C THR A 74 17.33 24.67 25.23
N THR A 75 18.17 24.22 26.16
CA THR A 75 17.90 23.70 27.50
C THR A 75 16.52 23.12 27.81
N VAL A 76 16.58 21.85 28.21
CA VAL A 76 15.66 21.12 29.08
C VAL A 76 14.90 22.03 30.05
N PHE A 77 13.56 22.02 29.96
CA PHE A 77 12.71 22.28 31.12
C PHE A 77 11.83 21.07 31.37
N LYS A 78 12.12 20.41 32.49
CA LYS A 78 11.30 19.39 33.12
C LYS A 78 10.39 20.12 34.11
N ALA A 79 9.07 20.11 33.91
CA ALA A 79 8.09 20.47 34.94
C ALA A 79 6.77 19.74 34.62
N LYS A 80 6.49 18.65 35.34
CA LYS A 80 5.54 18.57 36.47
C LYS A 80 4.09 18.56 35.99
N ASN A 81 3.51 17.36 36.01
CA ASN A 81 2.07 17.13 35.96
C ASN A 81 1.39 18.00 37.02
N THR A 82 0.42 18.81 36.60
CA THR A 82 -0.64 19.33 37.46
C THR A 82 -1.88 19.40 36.59
N ALA A 83 -2.88 18.64 37.00
CA ALA A 83 -4.20 18.61 36.41
C ALA A 83 -4.86 19.97 36.60
N ASP A 84 -5.42 20.54 35.53
CA ASP A 84 -6.55 21.47 35.62
C ASP A 84 -7.24 21.63 34.25
N SER A 85 -8.47 21.09 34.18
CA SER A 85 -9.63 21.53 33.39
C SER A 85 -9.65 21.40 31.84
N PRO A 86 -10.82 21.11 31.22
CA PRO A 86 -10.92 20.43 29.94
C PRO A 86 -11.05 21.40 28.76
N THR A 87 -10.03 21.47 27.90
CA THR A 87 -10.18 22.05 26.56
C THR A 87 -10.40 20.92 25.56
N GLY A 88 -11.67 20.65 25.29
CA GLY A 88 -12.09 19.65 24.31
C GLY A 88 -11.44 19.93 22.95
N ILE A 89 -10.69 18.95 22.44
CA ILE A 89 -10.22 18.97 21.07
C ILE A 89 -11.47 18.83 20.17
N VAL A 90 -11.89 19.94 19.56
CA VAL A 90 -12.94 19.93 18.54
C VAL A 90 -12.33 19.31 17.29
N VAL A 91 -12.53 18.01 17.09
CA VAL A 91 -12.24 17.36 15.81
C VAL A 91 -13.42 17.67 14.89
N GLU A 92 -13.28 18.69 14.07
CA GLU A 92 -14.26 19.04 13.04
C GLU A 92 -14.21 17.98 11.92
N THR A 93 -14.96 16.89 12.07
CA THR A 93 -15.11 15.91 11.00
C THR A 93 -15.98 16.50 9.90
N LYS A 94 -15.33 17.06 8.86
CA LYS A 94 -15.98 17.55 7.64
C LYS A 94 -16.77 16.41 6.96
N ARG A 95 -18.08 16.34 7.24
CA ARG A 95 -18.99 15.39 6.58
C ARG A 95 -19.07 15.72 5.09
N ARG A 96 -18.67 14.79 4.22
CA ARG A 96 -18.95 14.88 2.78
C ARG A 96 -20.46 14.73 2.55
N ARG A 97 -21.05 15.71 1.87
CA ARG A 97 -22.46 15.71 1.44
C ARG A 97 -22.65 14.54 0.46
N SER A 98 -23.38 13.51 0.85
CA SER A 98 -23.82 12.47 -0.08
C SER A 98 -24.89 13.08 -0.98
N PHE A 99 -24.56 13.33 -2.25
CA PHE A 99 -25.54 13.64 -3.27
C PHE A 99 -26.48 12.44 -3.41
N ARG A 100 -27.72 12.56 -2.92
CA ARG A 100 -28.79 11.64 -3.35
C ARG A 100 -29.06 11.95 -4.82
N ARG A 101 -28.92 10.95 -5.69
CA ARG A 101 -29.38 11.04 -7.08
C ARG A 101 -30.91 11.12 -7.06
N PRO A 102 -31.56 12.02 -7.80
CA PRO A 102 -33.00 11.92 -8.02
C PRO A 102 -33.28 10.64 -8.82
N MET A 103 -34.26 9.86 -8.36
CA MET A 103 -34.84 8.76 -9.14
C MET A 103 -35.64 9.39 -10.28
N ALA A 104 -35.42 8.90 -11.50
CA ALA A 104 -36.23 9.21 -12.68
C ALA A 104 -37.54 8.40 -12.62
#